data_AF-A0A0G1ITS2-F1
#
_entry.id   AF-A0A0G1ITS2-F1
#
_cell.length_a   1.000
_cell.length_b   1.000
_cell.length_c   1.000
_cell.angle_alpha   90.00
_cell.angle_beta   90.00
_cell.angle_gamma   90.00
#
_symmetry.space_group_name_H-M   'P 1'
#
loop_
_entity.id
_entity.type
_entity.pdbx_description
1 polymer ?
#
loop_
_entity_poly.entity_id
_entity_poly.type
_entity_poly.pdbx_seq_one_letter_code
_entity_poly.pdbx_strand_id
1 'polypeptide(L)'
;MLTKRRKEVLDFVGSYSQKKGYSPSFEEIRKRLKLASVSTVHFHISKLKEGGYLEKTENKARAISVESKEPMVRIPLLGMIAAGEPIEAIQQNEFIAIPKTKLPPSSEVYALRVVGNSMIDENINDGDIILVKQQQTAENGQKVVALIDNHEATLKKYYRERGHIRLQPANKDMEPIILDKGTQVAIQGIVLDVIRTENPEIETKKKLLDVDIKKNATQTSLLRQKKIKIAYKPTKDAGVVLFQGDRLDLMRQLPNKSIKLVVTSPPYNIGKEYEKRRDLNSYLVDQEETIKEAIRILSDDGSICWQVGNHIGKDGEVFPLDALIYAIGKKYGLKLRNRIIWHFGHGLHCSKRFSGRHETIVWFTKSDNYTFNLDPIRVPQKYPGKKNFKKNEKYGTLSGNPLGKNPSDIWEIPNVKNNHPEKTDHPCQFPIELIERLVLSMTNPGDTVLDPYLGVGSAICAAVIHNRKGYGSDIMKEYLDIAEKRVEAAANGTLNRRMMGTPVYQPTESVKLAELPEEFKKARENLFGSRF
;
A
#
# COMPACT_ATOMS: atom_id res chain seq x y z
N MET A 1 34.11 23.76 0.42
CA MET A 1 35.55 23.43 0.35
C MET A 1 36.17 23.54 1.75
N LEU A 2 36.90 22.52 2.24
CA LEU A 2 37.58 22.59 3.54
C LEU A 2 38.81 23.50 3.44
N THR A 3 38.99 24.40 4.40
CA THR A 3 40.25 25.13 4.53
C THR A 3 41.34 24.20 5.09
N LYS A 4 42.61 24.46 4.73
CA LYS A 4 43.77 23.69 5.19
C LYS A 4 43.73 23.44 6.70
N ARG A 5 43.38 24.48 7.47
CA ARG A 5 43.30 24.41 8.93
C ARG A 5 42.17 23.53 9.46
N ARG A 6 41.00 23.52 8.80
CA ARG A 6 39.87 22.66 9.16
C ARG A 6 40.17 21.20 8.81
N LYS A 7 40.91 20.96 7.72
CA LYS A 7 41.38 19.61 7.35
C LYS A 7 42.36 19.07 8.39
N GLU A 8 43.32 19.87 8.84
CA GLU A 8 44.25 19.48 9.91
C GLU A 8 43.53 19.11 11.22
N VAL A 9 42.47 19.85 11.58
CA VAL A 9 41.62 19.51 12.74
C VAL A 9 40.89 18.19 12.54
N LEU A 10 40.28 17.99 11.37
CA LEU A 10 39.55 16.77 11.04
C LEU A 10 40.46 15.53 11.02
N ASP A 11 41.62 15.64 10.39
CA ASP A 11 42.62 14.57 10.28
C ASP A 11 43.18 14.19 11.67
N PHE A 12 43.43 15.19 12.53
CA PHE A 12 43.87 14.92 13.90
C PHE A 12 42.79 14.25 14.75
N VAL A 13 41.54 14.72 14.67
CA VAL A 13 40.42 14.10 15.40
C VAL A 13 40.20 12.66 14.93
N GLY A 14 40.26 12.40 13.62
CA GLY A 14 40.14 11.07 13.05
C GLY A 14 41.26 10.13 13.49
N SER A 15 42.53 10.53 13.29
CA SER A 15 43.69 9.70 13.66
C SER A 15 43.80 9.46 15.17
N TYR A 16 43.48 10.45 16.00
CA TYR A 16 43.49 10.29 17.46
C TYR A 16 42.39 9.31 17.90
N SER A 17 41.18 9.43 17.35
CA SER A 17 40.07 8.55 17.67
C SER A 17 40.34 7.10 17.26
N GLN A 18 40.94 6.90 16.08
CA GLN A 18 41.30 5.57 15.58
C GLN A 18 42.40 4.91 16.42
N LYS A 19 43.35 5.70 16.96
CA LYS A 19 44.46 5.18 17.77
C LYS A 19 44.11 4.95 19.25
N LYS A 20 43.22 5.77 19.83
CA LYS A 20 42.92 5.75 21.27
C LYS A 20 41.53 5.19 21.60
N GLY A 21 40.68 4.96 20.60
CA GLY A 21 39.31 4.48 20.79
C GLY A 21 38.35 5.54 21.34
N TYR A 22 38.80 6.79 21.51
CA TYR A 22 37.97 7.93 21.92
C TYR A 22 38.47 9.24 21.29
N SER A 23 37.58 10.21 21.15
CA SER A 23 37.89 11.51 20.53
C SER A 23 38.76 12.39 21.44
N PRO A 24 39.73 13.14 20.87
CA PRO A 24 40.56 14.06 21.65
C PRO A 24 39.70 15.17 22.26
N SER A 25 40.09 15.63 23.45
CA SER A 25 39.52 16.82 24.08
C SER A 25 39.91 18.09 23.32
N PHE A 26 39.15 19.17 23.50
CA PHE A 26 39.48 20.45 22.85
C PHE A 26 40.85 20.98 23.28
N GLU A 27 41.30 20.65 24.49
CA GLU A 27 42.62 21.04 24.98
C GLU A 27 43.75 20.25 24.30
N GLU A 28 43.53 18.97 23.99
CA GLU A 28 44.48 18.15 23.23
C GLU A 28 44.55 18.58 21.76
N ILE A 29 43.42 18.96 21.15
CA ILE A 29 43.39 19.53 19.80
C ILE A 29 44.12 20.87 19.78
N ARG A 30 43.89 21.73 20.78
CA ARG A 30 44.59 23.02 20.92
C ARG A 30 46.10 22.82 20.99
N LYS A 31 46.57 21.95 21.89
CA LYS A 31 48.01 21.69 22.10
C LYS A 31 48.65 21.08 20.86
N ARG A 32 48.01 20.09 20.23
CA ARG A 32 48.58 19.39 19.06
C ARG A 32 48.70 20.28 17.83
N LEU A 33 47.73 21.15 17.60
CA LEU A 33 47.69 22.04 16.44
C LEU A 33 48.26 23.43 16.73
N LYS A 34 48.78 23.64 17.95
CA LYS A 34 49.34 24.91 18.46
C LYS A 34 48.38 26.08 18.22
N LEU A 35 47.12 25.91 18.60
CA LEU A 35 46.09 26.94 18.44
C LEU A 35 46.10 27.90 19.62
N ALA A 36 45.86 29.19 19.35
CA ALA A 36 45.97 30.25 20.35
C ALA A 36 45.01 30.07 21.54
N SER A 37 43.81 29.51 21.31
CA SER A 37 42.82 29.27 22.38
C SER A 37 41.92 28.07 22.10
N VAL A 38 41.25 27.60 23.15
CA VAL A 38 40.22 26.54 23.07
C VAL A 38 39.02 27.02 22.26
N SER A 39 38.70 28.31 22.32
CA SER A 39 37.62 28.92 21.53
C SER A 39 37.86 28.82 20.01
N THR A 40 39.13 28.89 19.57
CA THR A 40 39.47 28.66 18.16
C THR A 40 39.22 27.20 17.74
N VAL A 41 39.43 26.23 18.64
CA VAL A 41 39.08 24.83 18.41
C VAL A 41 37.57 24.67 18.26
N HIS A 42 36.78 25.28 19.15
CA HIS A 42 35.32 25.29 19.07
C HIS A 42 34.82 25.82 17.73
N PHE A 43 35.40 26.93 17.24
CA PHE A 43 35.04 27.51 15.95
C PHE A 43 35.29 26.54 14.78
N HIS A 44 36.46 25.90 14.72
CA HIS A 44 36.76 24.94 13.65
C HIS A 44 35.88 23.69 13.73
N ILE A 45 35.63 23.17 14.93
CA ILE A 45 34.73 22.02 15.13
C ILE A 45 33.29 22.37 14.75
N SER A 46 32.78 23.56 15.11
CA SER A 46 31.42 23.99 14.71
C SER A 46 31.29 24.07 13.20
N LYS A 47 32.28 24.66 12.51
CA LYS A 47 32.26 24.77 11.04
C LYS A 47 32.43 23.43 10.33
N LEU A 48 33.13 22.48 10.94
CA LEU A 48 33.19 21.10 10.45
C LEU A 48 31.86 20.37 10.65
N LYS A 49 31.15 20.62 11.76
CA LYS A 49 29.81 20.08 12.00
C LYS A 49 28.76 20.64 11.05
N GLU A 50 28.72 21.97 10.88
CA GLU A 50 27.82 22.62 9.92
C GLU A 50 28.07 22.14 8.49
N GLY A 51 29.31 21.75 8.17
CA GLY A 51 29.67 21.15 6.88
C GLY A 51 29.41 19.64 6.76
N GLY A 52 28.85 19.00 7.79
CA GLY A 52 28.56 17.57 7.82
C GLY A 52 29.79 16.66 7.97
N TYR A 53 30.95 17.22 8.31
CA TYR A 53 32.20 16.46 8.46
C TYR A 53 32.40 15.87 9.87
N LEU A 54 31.62 16.35 10.86
CA LEU A 54 31.64 15.84 12.24
C LEU A 54 30.20 15.83 12.78
N GLU A 55 29.80 14.79 13.51
CA GLU A 55 28.56 14.77 14.30
C GLU A 55 28.87 14.59 15.79
N LYS A 56 27.98 15.08 16.66
CA LYS A 56 28.08 14.89 18.11
C LYS A 56 26.92 14.04 18.58
N THR A 57 27.20 12.90 19.18
CA THR A 57 26.22 12.17 19.98
C THR A 57 26.03 12.87 21.32
N GLU A 58 24.79 13.18 21.70
CA GLU A 58 24.50 13.83 22.99
C GLU A 58 24.80 12.90 24.18
N ASN A 59 25.33 13.51 25.26
CA ASN A 59 25.54 12.96 26.61
C ASN A 59 26.76 12.08 26.97
N LYS A 60 27.93 12.22 26.33
CA LYS A 60 29.23 11.96 26.98
C LYS A 60 30.32 12.94 26.53
N ALA A 61 31.23 13.30 27.44
CA ALA A 61 32.30 14.31 27.22
C ALA A 61 33.33 13.95 26.12
N ARG A 62 33.22 12.78 25.48
CA ARG A 62 34.13 12.29 24.43
C ARG A 62 33.38 11.34 23.49
N ALA A 63 32.86 11.85 22.38
CA ALA A 63 32.43 11.05 21.24
C ALA A 63 32.33 11.95 20.00
N ILE A 64 33.35 11.87 19.14
CA ILE A 64 33.29 12.35 17.75
C ILE A 64 33.76 11.15 16.93
N SER A 65 32.90 10.60 16.07
CA SER A 65 33.26 9.59 15.08
C SER A 65 33.47 10.27 13.72
N VAL A 66 34.49 9.83 12.99
CA VAL A 66 34.74 10.24 11.61
C VAL A 66 34.31 9.08 10.72
N GLU A 67 33.21 9.23 10.00
CA GLU A 67 32.83 8.29 8.93
C GLU A 67 33.43 8.75 7.59
N SER A 68 34.23 7.89 6.97
CA SER A 68 34.63 8.02 5.58
C SER A 68 33.42 7.72 4.68
N LYS A 69 32.73 8.73 4.17
CA LYS A 69 31.68 8.53 3.17
C LYS A 69 32.27 8.60 1.76
N GLU A 70 32.17 7.48 1.04
CA GLU A 70 32.31 7.44 -0.41
C GLU A 70 31.28 8.37 -1.08
N PRO A 71 31.60 9.03 -2.20
CA PRO A 71 30.64 9.89 -2.88
C PRO A 71 29.47 9.06 -3.44
N MET A 72 28.28 9.30 -2.90
CA MET A 72 27.03 8.67 -3.33
C MET A 72 26.41 9.44 -4.51
N VAL A 73 25.90 8.72 -5.50
CA VAL A 73 25.22 9.25 -6.69
C VAL A 73 23.74 8.84 -6.63
N ARG A 74 22.83 9.76 -6.97
CA ARG A 74 21.39 9.48 -7.04
C ARG A 74 21.03 9.02 -8.45
N ILE A 75 20.43 7.84 -8.55
CA ILE A 75 20.00 7.22 -9.81
C ILE A 75 18.47 7.10 -9.81
N PRO A 76 17.78 7.46 -10.91
CA PRO A 76 16.32 7.35 -11.00
C PRO A 76 15.87 5.88 -11.00
N LEU A 77 14.87 5.56 -10.19
CA LEU A 77 14.17 4.28 -10.17
C LEU A 77 12.92 4.41 -11.04
N LEU A 78 13.01 3.95 -12.29
CA LEU A 78 12.04 4.25 -13.35
C LEU A 78 10.79 3.34 -13.36
N GLY A 79 10.59 2.53 -12.31
CA GLY A 79 9.42 1.68 -12.16
C GLY A 79 9.75 0.21 -11.90
N MET A 80 8.81 -0.67 -12.27
CA MET A 80 8.90 -2.12 -12.09
C MET A 80 9.16 -2.80 -13.44
N ILE A 81 9.84 -3.95 -13.43
CA ILE A 81 10.10 -4.77 -14.61
C ILE A 81 9.64 -6.21 -14.39
N ALA A 82 8.80 -6.71 -15.28
CA ALA A 82 8.32 -8.08 -15.22
C ALA A 82 9.42 -9.06 -15.66
N ALA A 83 9.69 -10.01 -14.78
CA ALA A 83 10.35 -11.26 -15.11
C ALA A 83 9.34 -12.22 -15.79
N GLY A 84 8.02 -12.05 -15.63
CA GLY A 84 7.00 -12.89 -16.26
C GLY A 84 6.32 -12.27 -17.49
N GLU A 85 5.07 -12.72 -17.72
CA GLU A 85 4.17 -12.15 -18.72
C GLU A 85 4.09 -10.62 -18.66
N PRO A 86 3.79 -9.97 -19.79
CA PRO A 86 4.18 -8.59 -20.02
C PRO A 86 3.32 -7.56 -19.27
N ILE A 87 3.97 -6.50 -18.77
CA ILE A 87 3.29 -5.37 -18.11
C ILE A 87 3.87 -4.06 -18.64
N GLU A 88 3.00 -3.12 -19.00
CA GLU A 88 3.36 -1.75 -19.38
C GLU A 88 4.05 -1.01 -18.22
N ALA A 89 5.26 -0.50 -18.46
CA ALA A 89 6.08 0.18 -17.47
C ALA A 89 5.54 1.60 -17.18
N ILE A 90 5.02 1.83 -15.97
CA ILE A 90 4.67 3.17 -15.47
C ILE A 90 5.88 3.75 -14.74
N GLN A 91 6.42 4.87 -15.24
CA GLN A 91 7.49 5.63 -14.58
C GLN A 91 6.98 6.29 -13.29
N GLN A 92 7.52 5.88 -12.14
CA GLN A 92 7.40 6.59 -10.86
C GLN A 92 8.70 7.38 -10.60
N ASN A 93 8.61 8.61 -10.08
CA ASN A 93 9.78 9.47 -9.79
C ASN A 93 10.44 9.11 -8.44
N GLU A 94 10.93 7.88 -8.29
CA GLU A 94 11.76 7.47 -7.15
C GLU A 94 13.26 7.55 -7.49
N PHE A 95 14.14 7.71 -6.49
CA PHE A 95 15.60 7.71 -6.69
C PHE A 95 16.28 6.83 -5.64
N ILE A 96 17.32 6.11 -6.04
CA ILE A 96 18.19 5.35 -5.14
C ILE A 96 19.57 6.00 -5.03
N ALA A 97 20.20 5.92 -3.86
CA ALA A 97 21.56 6.41 -3.65
C ALA A 97 22.54 5.23 -3.73
N ILE A 98 23.51 5.30 -4.63
CA ILE A 98 24.53 4.24 -4.80
C ILE A 98 25.95 4.82 -4.80
N PRO A 99 26.95 4.05 -4.32
CA PRO A 99 28.35 4.48 -4.40
C PRO A 99 28.81 4.71 -5.84
N LYS A 100 29.57 5.78 -6.10
CA LYS A 100 30.09 6.10 -7.44
C LYS A 100 30.96 4.97 -8.04
N THR A 101 31.55 4.12 -7.20
CA THR A 101 32.35 2.95 -7.61
C THR A 101 31.54 1.87 -8.34
N LYS A 102 30.21 1.83 -8.14
CA LYS A 102 29.31 0.91 -8.85
C LYS A 102 28.83 1.43 -10.20
N LEU A 103 29.23 2.63 -10.59
CA LEU A 103 28.82 3.26 -11.84
C LEU A 103 29.94 3.23 -12.88
N PRO A 104 29.65 2.88 -14.15
CA PRO A 104 30.62 3.04 -15.22
C PRO A 104 30.96 4.53 -15.44
N PRO A 105 32.17 4.86 -15.90
CA PRO A 105 32.47 6.20 -16.38
C PRO A 105 31.56 6.54 -17.56
N SER A 106 30.83 7.67 -17.46
CA SER A 106 30.06 8.29 -18.56
C SER A 106 28.93 7.48 -19.21
N SER A 107 28.11 6.77 -18.43
CA SER A 107 26.87 6.14 -18.96
C SER A 107 25.62 6.61 -18.23
N GLU A 108 24.53 6.83 -18.97
CA GLU A 108 23.19 6.99 -18.38
C GLU A 108 22.77 5.64 -17.78
N VAL A 109 22.57 5.64 -16.46
CA VAL A 109 22.16 4.47 -15.68
C VAL A 109 20.85 4.79 -14.99
N TYR A 110 19.93 3.84 -14.98
CA TYR A 110 18.68 3.89 -14.25
C TYR A 110 18.47 2.60 -13.47
N ALA A 111 17.54 2.61 -12.53
CA ALA A 111 17.17 1.45 -11.73
C ALA A 111 15.75 0.98 -12.05
N LEU A 112 15.49 -0.31 -11.91
CA LEU A 112 14.15 -0.91 -12.00
C LEU A 112 13.97 -1.92 -10.86
N ARG A 113 12.75 -2.04 -10.32
CA ARG A 113 12.39 -3.08 -9.35
C ARG A 113 11.89 -4.33 -10.08
N VAL A 114 12.45 -5.49 -9.77
CA VAL A 114 12.08 -6.75 -10.40
C VAL A 114 10.77 -7.27 -9.83
N VAL A 115 9.89 -7.76 -10.71
CA VAL A 115 8.63 -8.42 -10.36
C VAL A 115 8.57 -9.79 -11.03
N GLY A 116 8.45 -10.86 -10.24
CA GLY A 116 8.39 -12.25 -10.69
C GLY A 116 9.74 -12.99 -10.65
N ASN A 117 9.70 -14.27 -11.03
CA ASN A 117 10.78 -15.23 -10.75
C ASN A 117 11.54 -15.72 -11.99
N SER A 118 11.48 -15.07 -13.15
CA SER A 118 12.12 -15.62 -14.37
C SER A 118 13.63 -15.53 -14.42
N MET A 119 14.26 -14.90 -13.43
CA MET A 119 15.70 -14.68 -13.39
C MET A 119 16.33 -15.22 -12.10
N ILE A 120 15.63 -16.12 -11.39
CA ILE A 120 16.08 -16.70 -10.12
C ILE A 120 17.39 -17.49 -10.25
N ASP A 121 17.60 -18.19 -11.37
CA ASP A 121 18.85 -18.94 -11.63
C ASP A 121 20.04 -17.99 -11.89
N GLU A 122 19.77 -16.70 -12.13
CA GLU A 122 20.76 -15.61 -12.20
C GLU A 122 20.85 -14.82 -10.90
N ASN A 123 20.25 -15.32 -9.82
CA ASN A 123 20.22 -14.69 -8.50
C ASN A 123 19.54 -13.32 -8.49
N ILE A 124 18.51 -13.15 -9.32
CA ILE A 124 17.65 -11.98 -9.35
C ILE A 124 16.27 -12.43 -8.87
N ASN A 125 15.89 -11.99 -7.69
CA ASN A 125 14.64 -12.39 -7.05
C ASN A 125 13.56 -11.32 -7.20
N ASP A 126 12.31 -11.72 -7.01
CA ASP A 126 11.19 -10.79 -6.88
C ASP A 126 11.49 -9.73 -5.80
N GLY A 127 11.29 -8.46 -6.14
CA GLY A 127 11.52 -7.31 -5.26
C GLY A 127 12.94 -6.73 -5.26
N ASP A 128 13.92 -7.39 -5.89
CA ASP A 128 15.29 -6.85 -6.05
C ASP A 128 15.30 -5.59 -6.93
N ILE A 129 16.30 -4.73 -6.75
CA ILE A 129 16.51 -3.56 -7.60
C ILE A 129 17.68 -3.82 -8.54
N ILE A 130 17.45 -3.75 -9.85
CA ILE A 130 18.51 -3.87 -10.85
C ILE A 130 19.00 -2.50 -11.30
N LEU A 131 20.31 -2.36 -11.49
CA LEU A 131 20.92 -1.22 -12.15
C LEU A 131 21.09 -1.53 -13.64
N VAL A 132 20.58 -0.65 -14.49
CA VAL A 132 20.53 -0.84 -15.93
C VAL A 132 21.28 0.28 -16.63
N LYS A 133 22.25 -0.09 -17.47
CA LYS A 133 22.92 0.84 -18.38
C LYS A 133 22.06 1.00 -19.62
N GLN A 134 21.66 2.23 -19.92
CA GLN A 134 20.89 2.53 -21.11
C GLN A 134 21.74 2.32 -22.37
N GLN A 135 21.30 1.43 -23.24
CA GLN A 135 21.93 1.15 -24.54
C GLN A 135 20.96 0.36 -25.44
N GLN A 136 21.16 0.46 -26.76
CA GLN A 136 20.26 -0.12 -27.77
C GLN A 136 20.73 -1.48 -28.33
N THR A 137 21.89 -1.97 -27.89
CA THR A 137 22.49 -3.22 -28.36
C THR A 137 22.86 -4.11 -27.18
N ALA A 138 22.91 -5.42 -27.40
CA ALA A 138 23.36 -6.40 -26.42
C ALA A 138 24.05 -7.58 -27.13
N GLU A 139 24.98 -8.21 -26.43
CA GLU A 139 25.64 -9.44 -26.85
C GLU A 139 24.87 -10.67 -26.36
N ASN A 140 25.07 -11.81 -27.05
CA ASN A 140 24.42 -13.06 -26.68
C ASN A 140 24.79 -13.48 -25.25
N GLY A 141 23.79 -13.82 -24.44
CA GLY A 141 23.93 -14.20 -23.03
C GLY A 141 23.82 -13.04 -22.05
N GLN A 142 23.82 -11.78 -22.49
CA GLN A 142 23.65 -10.62 -21.60
C GLN A 142 22.23 -10.54 -21.05
N LYS A 143 22.11 -10.08 -19.79
CA LYS A 143 20.84 -9.76 -19.13
C LYS A 143 20.36 -8.39 -19.63
N VAL A 144 19.20 -8.36 -20.28
CA VAL A 144 18.67 -7.16 -20.94
C VAL A 144 17.29 -6.80 -20.43
N VAL A 145 17.01 -5.50 -20.43
CA VAL A 145 15.65 -4.98 -20.46
C VAL A 145 15.27 -4.85 -21.93
N ALA A 146 14.36 -5.69 -22.41
CA ALA A 146 13.88 -5.69 -23.78
C ALA A 146 12.44 -5.17 -23.84
N LEU A 147 12.15 -4.29 -24.79
CA LEU A 147 10.82 -3.82 -25.11
C LEU A 147 10.34 -4.52 -26.38
N ILE A 148 9.24 -5.27 -26.28
CA ILE A 148 8.62 -6.02 -27.38
C ILE A 148 7.41 -5.22 -27.88
N ASP A 149 7.30 -5.07 -29.20
CA ASP A 149 6.23 -4.35 -29.92
C ASP A 149 5.91 -2.95 -29.38
N ASN A 150 6.90 -2.27 -28.77
CA ASN A 150 6.78 -0.96 -28.12
C ASN A 150 5.78 -0.89 -26.94
N HIS A 151 5.26 -2.03 -26.46
CA HIS A 151 4.29 -2.08 -25.37
C HIS A 151 4.82 -2.81 -24.13
N GLU A 152 5.74 -3.76 -24.30
CA GLU A 152 5.99 -4.78 -23.29
C GLU A 152 7.46 -4.85 -22.85
N ALA A 153 7.77 -4.39 -21.63
CA ALA A 153 9.13 -4.45 -21.10
C ALA A 153 9.35 -5.74 -20.29
N THR A 154 10.39 -6.51 -20.62
CA THR A 154 10.76 -7.75 -19.92
C THR A 154 12.25 -7.82 -19.57
N LEU A 155 12.56 -8.54 -18.49
CA LEU A 155 13.92 -8.87 -18.09
C LEU A 155 14.27 -10.32 -18.47
N LYS A 156 15.22 -10.51 -19.39
CA LYS A 156 15.65 -11.83 -19.92
C LYS A 156 17.12 -11.86 -20.31
N LYS A 157 17.65 -13.04 -20.60
CA LYS A 157 18.91 -13.18 -21.35
C LYS A 157 18.66 -13.05 -22.84
N TYR A 158 19.42 -12.19 -23.52
CA TYR A 158 19.29 -11.96 -24.95
C TYR A 158 20.13 -12.96 -25.75
N TYR A 159 19.55 -13.54 -26.80
CA TYR A 159 20.26 -14.33 -27.81
C TYR A 159 19.77 -13.96 -29.20
N ARG A 160 20.70 -13.52 -30.05
CA ARG A 160 20.48 -13.34 -31.49
C ARG A 160 20.93 -14.59 -32.23
N GLU A 161 19.98 -15.26 -32.86
CA GLU A 161 20.19 -16.49 -33.61
C GLU A 161 19.84 -16.28 -35.09
N ARG A 162 20.14 -17.26 -35.95
CA ARG A 162 19.92 -17.12 -37.40
C ARG A 162 18.41 -17.11 -37.69
N GLY A 163 17.85 -15.91 -37.84
CA GLY A 163 16.48 -15.70 -38.31
C GLY A 163 15.47 -15.29 -37.24
N HIS A 164 15.84 -15.29 -35.96
CA HIS A 164 14.97 -14.88 -34.86
C HIS A 164 15.78 -14.35 -33.66
N ILE A 165 15.11 -13.68 -32.73
CA ILE A 165 15.65 -13.29 -31.43
C ILE A 165 15.02 -14.19 -30.36
N ARG A 166 15.84 -14.71 -29.45
CA ARG A 166 15.39 -15.48 -28.30
C ARG A 166 15.64 -14.71 -27.01
N LEU A 167 14.58 -14.46 -26.25
CA LEU A 167 14.66 -13.92 -24.90
C LEU A 167 14.47 -15.07 -23.90
N GLN A 168 15.58 -15.49 -23.30
CA GLN A 168 15.65 -16.67 -22.46
C GLN A 168 15.45 -16.31 -20.99
N PRO A 169 14.47 -16.89 -20.27
CA PRO A 169 14.42 -16.80 -18.82
C PRO A 169 15.59 -17.57 -18.21
N ALA A 170 16.13 -17.05 -17.10
CA ALA A 170 16.98 -17.80 -16.18
C ALA A 170 16.10 -18.38 -15.05
N ASN A 171 15.17 -19.23 -15.48
CA ASN A 171 14.32 -20.06 -14.64
C ASN A 171 13.98 -21.30 -15.46
N LYS A 172 14.36 -22.49 -14.96
CA LYS A 172 14.18 -23.78 -15.65
C LYS A 172 12.72 -24.16 -15.91
N ASP A 173 11.79 -23.60 -15.13
CA ASP A 173 10.35 -23.90 -15.23
C ASP A 173 9.63 -22.97 -16.22
N MET A 174 10.36 -22.12 -16.96
CA MET A 174 9.79 -21.15 -17.91
C MET A 174 10.33 -21.34 -19.32
N GLU A 175 9.44 -21.25 -20.31
CA GLU A 175 9.82 -21.34 -21.72
C GLU A 175 10.43 -20.03 -22.26
N PRO A 176 11.36 -20.13 -23.23
CA PRO A 176 11.91 -18.96 -23.90
C PRO A 176 10.90 -18.25 -24.81
N ILE A 177 11.01 -16.93 -24.90
CA ILE A 177 10.24 -16.14 -25.86
C ILE A 177 11.03 -16.10 -27.17
N ILE A 178 10.43 -16.61 -28.26
CA ILE A 178 11.01 -16.64 -29.60
C ILE A 178 10.32 -15.58 -30.46
N LEU A 179 11.10 -14.67 -31.02
CA LEU A 179 10.62 -13.48 -31.74
C LEU A 179 11.10 -13.54 -33.19
N ASP A 180 10.15 -13.73 -34.11
CA ASP A 180 10.41 -13.85 -35.55
C ASP A 180 10.73 -12.48 -36.19
N LYS A 181 11.19 -12.49 -37.46
CA LYS A 181 11.63 -11.29 -38.19
C LYS A 181 10.59 -10.15 -38.27
N GLY A 182 9.32 -10.42 -38.01
CA GLY A 182 8.24 -9.42 -38.05
C GLY A 182 8.01 -8.68 -36.73
N THR A 183 8.53 -9.18 -35.61
CA THR A 183 8.27 -8.63 -34.28
C THR A 183 9.29 -7.55 -33.94
N GLN A 184 8.84 -6.39 -33.47
CA GLN A 184 9.75 -5.29 -33.12
C GLN A 184 10.31 -5.51 -31.73
N VAL A 185 11.64 -5.59 -31.60
CA VAL A 185 12.32 -5.74 -30.31
C VAL A 185 13.36 -4.64 -30.16
N ALA A 186 13.20 -3.82 -29.14
CA ALA A 186 14.13 -2.76 -28.78
C ALA A 186 14.81 -3.08 -27.46
N ILE A 187 16.14 -3.14 -27.44
CA ILE A 187 16.90 -3.23 -26.18
C ILE A 187 16.89 -1.84 -25.53
N GLN A 188 16.40 -1.76 -24.31
CA GLN A 188 16.36 -0.53 -23.51
C GLN A 188 17.61 -0.38 -22.63
N GLY A 189 18.28 -1.49 -22.33
CA GLY A 189 19.53 -1.49 -21.60
C GLY A 189 20.01 -2.87 -21.15
N ILE A 190 21.22 -2.89 -20.60
CA ILE A 190 21.86 -4.09 -20.04
C ILE A 190 21.94 -3.98 -18.51
N VAL A 191 21.75 -5.08 -17.80
CA VAL A 191 21.87 -5.13 -16.34
C VAL A 191 23.33 -5.12 -15.94
N LEU A 192 23.72 -4.14 -15.12
CA LEU A 192 25.07 -3.99 -14.57
C LEU A 192 25.26 -4.69 -13.24
N ASP A 193 24.31 -4.48 -12.32
CA ASP A 193 24.40 -4.96 -10.94
C ASP A 193 22.99 -5.16 -10.35
N VAL A 194 22.91 -5.95 -9.29
CA VAL A 194 21.69 -6.23 -8.54
C VAL A 194 21.88 -5.70 -7.13
N ILE A 195 21.10 -4.69 -6.77
CA ILE A 195 21.02 -4.17 -5.41
C ILE A 195 19.96 -4.98 -4.69
N ARG A 196 20.44 -5.88 -3.84
CA ARG A 196 19.57 -6.57 -2.90
C ARG A 196 19.01 -5.58 -1.93
N THR A 197 17.73 -5.74 -1.61
CA THR A 197 17.09 -4.99 -0.52
C THR A 197 17.51 -5.59 0.83
N GLU A 198 18.81 -5.71 1.08
CA GLU A 198 19.35 -5.99 2.41
C GLU A 198 19.40 -4.65 3.14
N ASN A 199 18.43 -4.41 4.02
CA ASN A 199 18.26 -3.15 4.74
C ASN A 199 19.40 -2.95 5.77
N PRO A 200 20.45 -2.16 5.50
CA PRO A 200 21.64 -2.08 6.36
C PRO A 200 21.35 -1.35 7.69
N GLU A 201 20.21 -0.66 7.76
CA GLU A 201 19.71 -0.02 8.98
C GLU A 201 19.17 -1.03 10.02
N ILE A 202 18.90 -2.28 9.62
CA ILE A 202 18.44 -3.35 10.53
C ILE A 202 19.62 -3.97 11.29
N GLU A 203 20.80 -4.08 10.68
CA GLU A 203 21.96 -4.73 11.31
C GLU A 203 22.65 -3.83 12.34
N THR A 204 22.65 -2.51 12.08
CA THR A 204 23.16 -1.51 13.03
C THR A 204 22.20 -1.34 14.22
N LYS A 205 20.88 -1.41 13.98
CA LYS A 205 19.87 -1.50 15.06
C LYS A 205 19.99 -2.78 15.86
N LYS A 206 20.31 -3.93 15.23
CA LYS A 206 20.57 -5.21 15.92
C LYS A 206 21.74 -5.12 16.89
N LYS A 207 22.88 -4.54 16.48
CA LYS A 207 24.05 -4.36 17.36
C LYS A 207 23.83 -3.38 18.51
N LEU A 208 23.00 -2.36 18.31
CA LEU A 208 22.59 -1.43 19.37
C LEU A 208 21.57 -2.05 20.33
N LEU A 209 20.72 -2.96 19.84
CA LEU A 209 19.78 -3.74 20.65
C LEU A 209 20.47 -4.79 21.52
N ASP A 210 21.57 -5.41 21.08
CA ASP A 210 22.24 -6.49 21.81
C ASP A 210 22.92 -6.04 23.13
N VAL A 211 23.19 -4.74 23.31
CA VAL A 211 23.81 -4.23 24.55
C VAL A 211 22.76 -3.91 25.62
N ASP A 212 21.55 -3.53 25.23
CA ASP A 212 20.45 -3.21 26.15
C ASP A 212 19.54 -4.40 26.50
N ILE A 213 19.66 -5.52 25.76
CA ILE A 213 18.90 -6.76 26.03
C ILE A 213 19.33 -7.48 27.33
N LYS A 214 20.52 -7.20 27.88
CA LYS A 214 20.98 -7.87 29.12
C LYS A 214 20.37 -7.33 30.42
N LYS A 215 19.58 -6.26 30.40
CA LYS A 215 19.01 -5.67 31.63
C LYS A 215 17.49 -5.72 31.78
N ASN A 216 16.73 -6.08 30.74
CA ASN A 216 15.26 -6.15 30.82
C ASN A 216 14.70 -7.49 30.31
N ALA A 217 15.31 -8.60 30.76
CA ALA A 217 14.97 -9.97 30.38
C ALA A 217 13.70 -10.53 31.07
N THR A 218 12.66 -9.71 31.33
CA THR A 218 11.39 -10.18 31.89
C THR A 218 10.14 -9.71 31.16
N GLN A 219 10.25 -9.05 29.99
CA GLN A 219 9.06 -8.65 29.20
C GLN A 219 9.09 -9.03 27.72
N THR A 220 10.20 -9.53 27.18
CA THR A 220 10.33 -9.92 25.76
C THR A 220 9.93 -11.38 25.49
N SER A 221 8.91 -11.90 26.21
CA SER A 221 8.29 -13.21 25.95
C SER A 221 6.88 -13.11 25.37
N LEU A 222 6.44 -11.93 24.92
CA LEU A 222 5.03 -11.66 24.54
C LEU A 222 4.73 -11.51 23.04
N LEU A 223 5.68 -11.74 22.13
CA LEU A 223 5.36 -11.96 20.70
C LEU A 223 5.42 -13.46 20.38
N ARG A 224 4.60 -14.25 21.08
CA ARG A 224 4.07 -15.46 20.45
C ARG A 224 3.24 -14.98 19.26
N GLN A 225 3.69 -15.23 18.03
CA GLN A 225 2.81 -15.21 16.87
C GLN A 225 1.58 -16.03 17.23
N LYS A 226 0.45 -15.37 17.51
CA LYS A 226 -0.80 -16.07 17.76
C LYS A 226 -1.22 -16.65 16.42
N LYS A 227 -0.89 -17.92 16.19
CA LYS A 227 -1.41 -18.70 15.07
C LYS A 227 -2.93 -18.54 15.09
N ILE A 228 -3.48 -17.79 14.15
CA ILE A 228 -4.91 -17.53 14.11
C ILE A 228 -5.62 -18.86 13.81
N LYS A 229 -6.58 -19.24 14.64
CA LYS A 229 -7.32 -20.48 14.42
C LYS A 229 -8.42 -20.21 13.40
N ILE A 230 -8.21 -20.67 12.18
CA ILE A 230 -9.23 -20.74 11.13
C ILE A 230 -10.07 -22.00 11.38
N ALA A 231 -11.38 -21.84 11.36
CA ALA A 231 -12.35 -22.93 11.46
C ALA A 231 -13.40 -22.81 10.35
N TYR A 232 -14.04 -23.92 10.02
CA TYR A 232 -15.09 -23.95 8.97
C TYR A 232 -16.52 -23.98 9.54
N LYS A 233 -16.62 -23.91 10.88
CA LYS A 233 -17.86 -23.76 11.64
C LYS A 233 -17.59 -22.90 12.87
N PRO A 234 -18.60 -22.23 13.44
CA PRO A 234 -18.42 -21.46 14.67
C PRO A 234 -17.95 -22.34 15.83
N THR A 235 -16.79 -22.02 16.41
CA THR A 235 -16.32 -22.59 17.68
C THR A 235 -15.94 -21.48 18.64
N LYS A 236 -15.91 -21.77 19.95
CA LYS A 236 -15.57 -20.75 20.98
C LYS A 236 -14.15 -20.19 20.82
N ASP A 237 -13.23 -21.00 20.28
CA ASP A 237 -11.81 -20.69 20.15
C ASP A 237 -11.39 -20.29 18.73
N ALA A 238 -12.31 -20.26 17.77
CA ALA A 238 -12.04 -19.76 16.42
C ALA A 238 -11.69 -18.26 16.47
N GLY A 239 -10.57 -17.91 15.83
CA GLY A 239 -10.25 -16.52 15.50
C GLY A 239 -10.89 -16.11 14.19
N VAL A 240 -11.01 -17.06 13.26
CA VAL A 240 -11.65 -16.87 11.95
C VAL A 240 -12.60 -18.02 11.67
N VAL A 241 -13.75 -17.72 11.07
CA VAL A 241 -14.69 -18.72 10.56
C VAL A 241 -14.92 -18.48 9.07
N LEU A 242 -14.58 -19.48 8.24
CA LEU A 242 -14.85 -19.49 6.80
C LEU A 242 -15.86 -20.60 6.52
N PHE A 243 -17.15 -20.26 6.51
CA PHE A 243 -18.23 -21.23 6.39
C PHE A 243 -18.65 -21.44 4.93
N GLN A 244 -18.64 -22.68 4.46
CA GLN A 244 -19.19 -23.03 3.16
C GLN A 244 -20.69 -23.30 3.26
N GLY A 245 -21.51 -22.42 2.70
CA GLY A 245 -22.97 -22.58 2.68
C GLY A 245 -23.72 -21.26 2.66
N ASP A 246 -25.04 -21.34 2.85
CA ASP A 246 -25.87 -20.14 2.90
C ASP A 246 -25.55 -19.29 4.13
N ARG A 247 -25.65 -17.97 3.95
CA ARG A 247 -25.41 -16.99 5.00
C ARG A 247 -26.27 -17.18 6.24
N LEU A 248 -27.55 -17.54 6.08
CA LEU A 248 -28.46 -17.72 7.20
C LEU A 248 -28.11 -18.97 7.98
N ASP A 249 -27.55 -20.01 7.35
CA ASP A 249 -27.10 -21.22 8.04
C ASP A 249 -25.94 -20.90 8.98
N LEU A 250 -24.98 -20.06 8.56
CA LEU A 250 -23.95 -19.55 9.46
C LEU A 250 -24.56 -18.67 10.55
N MET A 251 -25.34 -17.64 10.16
CA MET A 251 -25.83 -16.64 11.10
C MET A 251 -26.69 -17.25 12.20
N ARG A 252 -27.54 -18.24 11.89
CA ARG A 252 -28.39 -18.96 12.86
C ARG A 252 -27.59 -19.78 13.88
N GLN A 253 -26.37 -20.20 13.56
CA GLN A 253 -25.48 -20.87 14.50
C GLN A 253 -24.81 -19.90 15.50
N LEU A 254 -24.83 -18.58 15.21
CA LEU A 254 -24.20 -17.57 16.06
C LEU A 254 -25.12 -17.17 17.23
N PRO A 255 -24.59 -17.03 18.46
CA PRO A 255 -25.37 -16.57 19.61
C PRO A 255 -25.92 -15.15 19.41
N ASN A 256 -27.00 -14.83 20.11
CA ASN A 256 -27.50 -13.46 20.18
C ASN A 256 -26.41 -12.52 20.71
N LYS A 257 -26.35 -11.29 20.17
CA LYS A 257 -25.43 -10.24 20.65
C LYS A 257 -23.94 -10.64 20.66
N SER A 258 -23.52 -11.50 19.74
CA SER A 258 -22.14 -12.00 19.63
C SER A 258 -21.27 -11.28 18.59
N ILE A 259 -21.88 -10.50 17.70
CA ILE A 259 -21.20 -9.80 16.60
C ILE A 259 -21.17 -8.30 16.86
N LYS A 260 -20.01 -7.67 16.66
CA LYS A 260 -19.83 -6.24 16.86
C LYS A 260 -20.13 -5.42 15.61
N LEU A 261 -19.66 -5.92 14.47
CA LEU A 261 -19.81 -5.28 13.17
C LEU A 261 -20.26 -6.33 12.17
N VAL A 262 -21.38 -6.06 11.49
CA VAL A 262 -21.73 -6.75 10.24
C VAL A 262 -21.36 -5.82 9.10
N VAL A 263 -20.49 -6.25 8.20
CA VAL A 263 -20.06 -5.46 7.04
C VAL A 263 -20.05 -6.34 5.81
N THR A 264 -20.69 -5.88 4.73
CA THR A 264 -20.88 -6.72 3.54
C THR A 264 -21.19 -5.90 2.29
N SER A 265 -21.06 -6.57 1.14
CA SER A 265 -21.58 -6.17 -0.17
C SER A 265 -22.36 -7.34 -0.76
N PRO A 266 -23.69 -7.41 -0.58
CA PRO A 266 -24.49 -8.50 -1.10
C PRO A 266 -24.49 -8.51 -2.65
N PRO A 267 -24.72 -9.68 -3.28
CA PRO A 267 -24.91 -9.75 -4.74
C PRO A 267 -26.10 -8.90 -5.19
N TYR A 268 -25.90 -7.98 -6.14
CA TYR A 268 -26.89 -6.95 -6.52
C TYR A 268 -27.94 -7.42 -7.53
N ASN A 269 -27.96 -8.71 -7.84
CA ASN A 269 -28.95 -9.30 -8.73
C ASN A 269 -28.92 -8.66 -10.15
N ILE A 270 -27.70 -8.43 -10.67
CA ILE A 270 -27.41 -7.77 -11.95
C ILE A 270 -27.19 -8.80 -13.08
N GLY A 271 -27.18 -10.10 -12.77
CA GLY A 271 -27.00 -11.16 -13.77
C GLY A 271 -25.54 -11.37 -14.19
N LYS A 272 -24.59 -11.18 -13.26
CA LYS A 272 -23.19 -11.60 -13.45
C LYS A 272 -23.11 -13.14 -13.49
N GLU A 273 -22.00 -13.73 -13.96
CA GLU A 273 -21.89 -15.20 -14.18
C GLU A 273 -22.27 -16.07 -12.97
N TYR A 274 -22.17 -15.52 -11.76
CA TYR A 274 -22.51 -16.16 -10.48
C TYR A 274 -23.90 -15.78 -9.93
N GLU A 275 -24.67 -14.92 -10.61
CA GLU A 275 -26.01 -14.46 -10.21
C GLU A 275 -27.05 -14.82 -11.29
N LYS A 276 -28.07 -15.60 -10.94
CA LYS A 276 -29.31 -15.66 -11.76
C LYS A 276 -30.07 -14.35 -11.56
N ARG A 277 -30.44 -13.65 -12.64
CA ARG A 277 -31.25 -12.41 -12.58
C ARG A 277 -32.65 -12.74 -12.00
N ARG A 278 -32.83 -12.49 -10.71
CA ARG A 278 -34.08 -12.57 -9.95
C ARG A 278 -34.88 -11.26 -10.06
N ASP A 279 -36.12 -11.26 -9.59
CA ASP A 279 -36.90 -10.05 -9.43
C ASP A 279 -36.35 -9.15 -8.30
N LEU A 280 -36.53 -7.83 -8.40
CA LEU A 280 -36.07 -6.88 -7.38
C LEU A 280 -36.73 -7.15 -6.02
N ASN A 281 -38.01 -7.53 -5.97
CA ASN A 281 -38.67 -7.83 -4.70
C ASN A 281 -38.08 -9.06 -4.03
N SER A 282 -37.74 -10.11 -4.80
CA SER A 282 -37.07 -11.28 -4.25
C SER A 282 -35.72 -10.92 -3.63
N TYR A 283 -34.95 -10.04 -4.28
CA TYR A 283 -33.71 -9.50 -3.69
C TYR A 283 -33.99 -8.77 -2.37
N LEU A 284 -35.00 -7.89 -2.32
CA LEU A 284 -35.32 -7.15 -1.10
C LEU A 284 -35.78 -8.06 0.04
N VAL A 285 -36.56 -9.12 -0.24
CA VAL A 285 -36.94 -10.15 0.74
C VAL A 285 -35.69 -10.86 1.27
N ASP A 286 -34.78 -11.28 0.39
CA ASP A 286 -33.51 -11.91 0.78
C ASP A 286 -32.66 -11.00 1.68
N GLN A 287 -32.60 -9.69 1.36
CA GLN A 287 -31.89 -8.70 2.18
C GLN A 287 -32.58 -8.46 3.53
N GLU A 288 -33.90 -8.39 3.56
CA GLU A 288 -34.70 -8.22 4.77
C GLU A 288 -34.50 -9.37 5.76
N GLU A 289 -34.54 -10.62 5.30
CA GLU A 289 -34.26 -11.79 6.13
C GLU A 289 -32.85 -11.75 6.73
N THR A 290 -31.86 -11.35 5.92
CA THR A 290 -30.46 -11.23 6.36
C THR A 290 -30.30 -10.13 7.41
N ILE A 291 -30.90 -8.96 7.19
CA ILE A 291 -30.82 -7.83 8.11
C ILE A 291 -31.52 -8.19 9.43
N LYS A 292 -32.68 -8.86 9.38
CA LYS A 292 -33.37 -9.33 10.58
C LYS A 292 -32.49 -10.25 11.42
N GLU A 293 -31.80 -11.19 10.78
CA GLU A 293 -30.89 -12.10 11.47
C GLU A 293 -29.63 -11.38 11.96
N ALA A 294 -29.11 -10.41 11.20
CA ALA A 294 -28.00 -9.56 11.62
C ALA A 294 -28.35 -8.80 12.91
N ILE A 295 -29.56 -8.26 13.02
CA ILE A 295 -30.03 -7.55 14.22
C ILE A 295 -30.05 -8.48 15.46
N ARG A 296 -30.42 -9.75 15.30
CA ARG A 296 -30.43 -10.74 16.39
C ARG A 296 -29.02 -10.96 16.96
N ILE A 297 -28.04 -11.16 16.08
CA ILE A 297 -26.67 -11.50 16.47
C ILE A 297 -25.82 -10.27 16.82
N LEU A 298 -26.22 -9.08 16.42
CA LEU A 298 -25.50 -7.84 16.69
C LEU A 298 -25.56 -7.47 18.18
N SER A 299 -24.44 -7.03 18.76
CA SER A 299 -24.40 -6.45 20.11
C SER A 299 -25.24 -5.18 20.20
N ASP A 300 -25.64 -4.79 21.40
CA ASP A 300 -26.49 -3.60 21.62
C ASP A 300 -25.82 -2.28 21.20
N ASP A 301 -24.49 -2.31 21.14
CA ASP A 301 -23.60 -1.22 20.73
C ASP A 301 -22.88 -1.49 19.40
N GLY A 302 -23.41 -2.43 18.61
CA GLY A 302 -22.86 -2.84 17.33
C GLY A 302 -23.37 -2.04 16.13
N SER A 303 -22.68 -2.21 15.00
CA SER A 303 -22.98 -1.54 13.72
C SER A 303 -23.24 -2.52 12.58
N ILE A 304 -24.05 -2.08 11.62
CA ILE A 304 -24.26 -2.76 10.33
C ILE A 304 -23.85 -1.80 9.22
N CYS A 305 -22.98 -2.25 8.33
CA CYS A 305 -22.53 -1.52 7.15
C CYS A 305 -22.90 -2.30 5.89
N TRP A 306 -23.92 -1.82 5.18
CA TRP A 306 -24.45 -2.47 4.00
C TRP A 306 -24.03 -1.72 2.75
N GLN A 307 -23.03 -2.25 2.04
CA GLN A 307 -22.50 -1.63 0.85
C GLN A 307 -23.34 -2.05 -0.37
N VAL A 308 -23.96 -1.09 -1.05
CA VAL A 308 -24.83 -1.34 -2.20
C VAL A 308 -24.64 -0.29 -3.30
N GLY A 309 -24.84 -0.72 -4.55
CA GLY A 309 -24.89 0.14 -5.73
C GLY A 309 -26.31 0.48 -6.16
N ASN A 310 -26.53 0.49 -7.47
CA ASN A 310 -27.84 0.69 -8.08
C ASN A 310 -28.27 -0.57 -8.83
N HIS A 311 -29.57 -0.85 -8.82
CA HIS A 311 -30.17 -1.79 -9.75
C HIS A 311 -30.72 -1.03 -10.97
N ILE A 312 -30.50 -1.55 -12.17
CA ILE A 312 -30.97 -0.92 -13.41
C ILE A 312 -32.11 -1.75 -14.00
N GLY A 313 -33.30 -1.14 -14.08
CA GLY A 313 -34.49 -1.73 -14.67
C GLY A 313 -34.29 -2.06 -16.15
N LYS A 314 -35.15 -2.94 -16.70
CA LYS A 314 -35.09 -3.32 -18.13
C LYS A 314 -35.32 -2.14 -19.07
N ASP A 315 -36.06 -1.14 -18.61
CA ASP A 315 -36.37 0.13 -19.27
C ASP A 315 -35.29 1.21 -19.05
N GLY A 316 -34.27 0.93 -18.23
CA GLY A 316 -33.19 1.86 -17.92
C GLY A 316 -33.42 2.72 -16.67
N GLU A 317 -34.53 2.51 -15.94
CA GLU A 317 -34.77 3.16 -14.65
C GLU A 317 -33.68 2.78 -13.63
N VAL A 318 -33.26 3.75 -12.80
CA VAL A 318 -32.24 3.54 -11.76
C VAL A 318 -32.94 3.37 -10.41
N PHE A 319 -32.79 2.20 -9.81
CA PHE A 319 -33.27 1.90 -8.46
C PHE A 319 -32.10 2.05 -7.46
N PRO A 320 -32.12 3.08 -6.59
CA PRO A 320 -31.10 3.29 -5.58
C PRO A 320 -31.27 2.27 -4.46
N LEU A 321 -30.45 1.22 -4.46
CA LEU A 321 -30.57 0.13 -3.49
C LEU A 321 -30.33 0.63 -2.06
N ASP A 322 -29.52 1.67 -1.87
CA ASP A 322 -29.26 2.24 -0.56
C ASP A 322 -30.52 2.84 0.09
N ALA A 323 -31.41 3.44 -0.70
CA ALA A 323 -32.70 3.94 -0.22
C ALA A 323 -33.65 2.80 0.17
N LEU A 324 -33.62 1.69 -0.58
CA LEU A 324 -34.45 0.51 -0.30
C LEU A 324 -33.94 -0.24 0.94
N ILE A 325 -32.63 -0.41 1.09
CA ILE A 325 -31.99 -0.95 2.29
C ILE A 325 -32.24 -0.02 3.49
N TYR A 326 -32.21 1.30 3.29
CA TYR A 326 -32.57 2.27 4.32
C TYR A 326 -33.98 1.99 4.89
N ALA A 327 -34.97 1.83 4.00
CA ALA A 327 -36.34 1.54 4.38
C ALA A 327 -36.47 0.23 5.19
N ILE A 328 -35.79 -0.84 4.75
CA ILE A 328 -35.75 -2.12 5.48
C ILE A 328 -35.16 -1.91 6.88
N GLY A 329 -34.00 -1.27 7.00
CA GLY A 329 -33.38 -1.04 8.31
C GLY A 329 -34.29 -0.22 9.25
N LYS A 330 -34.98 0.80 8.72
CA LYS A 330 -35.94 1.59 9.49
C LYS A 330 -37.12 0.78 9.99
N LYS A 331 -37.66 -0.14 9.18
CA LYS A 331 -38.74 -1.05 9.56
C LYS A 331 -38.40 -1.87 10.82
N TYR A 332 -37.14 -2.22 11.01
CA TYR A 332 -36.65 -2.97 12.19
C TYR A 332 -36.00 -2.11 13.27
N GLY A 333 -36.24 -0.80 13.26
CA GLY A 333 -35.80 0.09 14.35
C GLY A 333 -34.32 0.47 14.32
N LEU A 334 -33.56 0.12 13.27
CA LEU A 334 -32.18 0.55 13.13
C LEU A 334 -32.08 2.07 13.00
N LYS A 335 -30.97 2.63 13.48
CA LYS A 335 -30.65 4.06 13.42
C LYS A 335 -29.57 4.30 12.38
N LEU A 336 -29.93 5.00 11.30
CA LEU A 336 -28.98 5.42 10.28
C LEU A 336 -28.02 6.46 10.88
N ARG A 337 -26.72 6.28 10.66
CA ARG A 337 -25.68 7.24 11.07
C ARG A 337 -25.13 8.01 9.87
N ASN A 338 -24.76 7.30 8.81
CA ASN A 338 -24.38 7.92 7.54
C ASN A 338 -24.79 7.05 6.34
N ARG A 339 -24.97 7.72 5.21
CA ARG A 339 -24.82 7.14 3.88
C ARG A 339 -23.41 7.49 3.41
N ILE A 340 -22.47 6.58 3.58
CA ILE A 340 -21.07 6.82 3.20
C ILE A 340 -20.95 6.57 1.71
N ILE A 341 -20.51 7.58 0.96
CA ILE A 341 -20.32 7.52 -0.48
C ILE A 341 -18.92 7.03 -0.77
N TRP A 342 -18.81 5.83 -1.33
CA TRP A 342 -17.57 5.30 -1.86
C TRP A 342 -17.45 5.71 -3.34
N HIS A 343 -16.57 6.67 -3.62
CA HIS A 343 -16.28 7.14 -4.96
C HIS A 343 -15.09 6.38 -5.57
N PHE A 344 -15.25 5.95 -6.84
CA PHE A 344 -14.20 5.30 -7.62
C PHE A 344 -14.14 5.86 -9.05
N GLY A 345 -12.92 6.03 -9.57
CA GLY A 345 -12.68 6.73 -10.84
C GLY A 345 -13.07 5.95 -12.11
N HIS A 346 -13.09 4.61 -12.07
CA HIS A 346 -13.25 3.78 -13.27
C HIS A 346 -14.58 3.03 -13.30
N GLY A 347 -15.27 3.05 -14.44
CA GLY A 347 -16.51 2.31 -14.67
C GLY A 347 -17.04 2.47 -16.09
N LEU A 348 -18.08 1.70 -16.43
CA LEU A 348 -18.74 1.81 -17.74
C LEU A 348 -19.37 3.19 -17.94
N HIS A 349 -19.45 3.62 -19.19
CA HIS A 349 -20.04 4.89 -19.59
C HIS A 349 -21.50 4.71 -20.03
N CYS A 350 -22.31 5.73 -19.77
CA CYS A 350 -23.71 5.81 -20.19
C CYS A 350 -23.86 6.98 -21.16
N SER A 351 -24.68 6.81 -22.21
CA SER A 351 -25.01 7.87 -23.18
C SER A 351 -26.29 8.62 -22.84
N LYS A 352 -27.25 7.96 -22.15
CA LYS A 352 -28.58 8.51 -21.84
C LYS A 352 -28.75 8.98 -20.38
N ARG A 353 -27.69 8.96 -19.58
CA ARG A 353 -27.65 9.43 -18.18
C ARG A 353 -26.21 9.63 -17.71
N PHE A 354 -26.02 10.31 -16.57
CA PHE A 354 -24.70 10.37 -15.94
C PHE A 354 -24.22 8.97 -15.53
N SER A 355 -22.95 8.72 -15.77
CA SER A 355 -22.34 7.42 -15.47
C SER A 355 -22.14 7.28 -13.96
N GLY A 356 -22.57 6.15 -13.38
CA GLY A 356 -22.37 5.89 -11.96
C GLY A 356 -20.88 5.79 -11.63
N ARG A 357 -20.43 6.56 -10.63
CA ARG A 357 -19.03 6.59 -10.14
C ARG A 357 -18.94 6.50 -8.62
N HIS A 358 -20.00 6.01 -8.01
CA HIS A 358 -20.02 5.73 -6.59
C HIS A 358 -20.94 4.57 -6.27
N GLU A 359 -20.68 3.97 -5.13
CA GLU A 359 -21.61 3.11 -4.42
C GLU A 359 -21.75 3.62 -2.98
N THR A 360 -22.70 3.10 -2.23
CA THR A 360 -23.06 3.64 -0.92
C THR A 360 -22.98 2.57 0.15
N ILE A 361 -22.37 2.90 1.28
CA ILE A 361 -22.42 2.09 2.50
C ILE A 361 -23.48 2.72 3.40
N VAL A 362 -24.57 1.98 3.60
CA VAL A 362 -25.62 2.35 4.55
C VAL A 362 -25.14 1.91 5.94
N TRP A 363 -24.72 2.87 6.76
CA TRP A 363 -24.27 2.61 8.11
C TRP A 363 -25.39 2.78 9.12
N PHE A 364 -25.78 1.65 9.72
CA PHE A 364 -26.75 1.56 10.80
C PHE A 364 -26.10 1.22 12.13
N THR A 365 -26.79 1.59 13.20
CA THR A 365 -26.51 1.18 14.58
C THR A 365 -27.77 0.62 15.22
N LYS A 366 -27.59 -0.30 16.17
CA LYS A 366 -28.71 -0.92 16.91
C LYS A 366 -29.36 0.02 17.92
N SER A 367 -28.57 0.94 18.47
CA SER A 367 -29.01 1.90 19.49
C SER A 367 -28.24 3.23 19.38
N ASP A 368 -28.49 4.17 20.29
CA ASP A 368 -27.71 5.42 20.40
C ASP A 368 -26.39 5.25 21.14
N ASN A 369 -26.20 4.15 21.85
CA ASN A 369 -24.93 3.81 22.46
C ASN A 369 -24.20 2.85 21.52
N TYR A 370 -23.23 3.34 20.74
CA TYR A 370 -22.51 2.54 19.75
C TYR A 370 -21.02 2.88 19.77
N THR A 371 -20.18 1.92 19.36
CA THR A 371 -18.74 2.15 19.24
C THR A 371 -18.43 2.99 18.00
N PHE A 372 -17.70 4.09 18.20
CA PHE A 372 -17.14 4.90 17.13
C PHE A 372 -15.77 5.49 17.50
N ASN A 373 -14.71 4.88 16.99
CA ASN A 373 -13.32 5.26 17.17
C ASN A 373 -12.86 6.15 16.01
N LEU A 374 -12.96 7.48 16.18
CA LEU A 374 -12.60 8.42 15.11
C LEU A 374 -11.08 8.55 14.91
N ASP A 375 -10.29 8.45 15.97
CA ASP A 375 -8.85 8.77 15.90
C ASP A 375 -8.03 7.85 14.99
N PRO A 376 -8.22 6.52 14.99
CA PRO A 376 -7.48 5.61 14.10
C PRO A 376 -7.74 5.80 12.60
N ILE A 377 -8.78 6.55 12.25
CA ILE A 377 -9.25 6.72 10.86
C ILE A 377 -9.26 8.18 10.42
N ARG A 378 -8.59 9.05 11.16
CA ARG A 378 -8.35 10.43 10.74
C ARG A 378 -7.49 10.49 9.49
N VAL A 379 -7.71 11.53 8.71
CA VAL A 379 -6.94 11.83 7.50
C VAL A 379 -6.22 13.18 7.64
N PRO A 380 -5.15 13.42 6.87
CA PRO A 380 -4.42 14.68 6.93
C PRO A 380 -5.33 15.92 6.78
N GLN A 381 -5.02 16.96 7.54
CA GLN A 381 -5.71 18.24 7.42
C GLN A 381 -5.26 18.96 6.16
N LYS A 382 -6.19 19.69 5.52
CA LYS A 382 -5.83 20.58 4.41
C LYS A 382 -4.89 21.71 4.87
N TYR A 383 -5.09 22.20 6.09
CA TYR A 383 -4.33 23.31 6.67
C TYR A 383 -3.88 22.98 8.11
N PRO A 384 -2.84 22.13 8.29
CA PRO A 384 -2.39 21.70 9.62
C PRO A 384 -1.88 22.86 10.49
N GLY A 385 -1.36 23.92 9.85
CA GLY A 385 -0.91 25.14 10.54
C GLY A 385 -2.03 26.14 10.87
N LYS A 386 -3.31 25.83 10.60
CA LYS A 386 -4.42 26.76 10.82
C LYS A 386 -4.58 27.09 12.30
N LYS A 387 -4.45 28.37 12.64
CA LYS A 387 -4.64 28.89 14.00
C LYS A 387 -6.06 29.38 14.26
N ASN A 388 -6.47 29.35 15.51
CA ASN A 388 -7.72 29.94 15.98
C ASN A 388 -7.66 31.47 15.82
N PHE A 389 -8.59 32.02 15.06
CA PHE A 389 -8.68 33.46 14.78
C PHE A 389 -9.69 34.18 15.69
N LYS A 390 -10.57 33.44 16.38
CA LYS A 390 -11.52 34.02 17.33
C LYS A 390 -10.79 34.52 18.56
N LYS A 391 -11.02 35.78 18.95
CA LYS A 391 -10.42 36.41 20.15
C LYS A 391 -11.02 35.80 21.43
N ASN A 392 -10.52 34.64 21.80
CA ASN A 392 -10.80 33.96 23.07
C ASN A 392 -9.49 33.36 23.63
N GLU A 393 -9.58 32.59 24.70
CA GLU A 393 -8.43 31.90 25.33
C GLU A 393 -7.60 31.02 24.37
N LYS A 394 -8.17 30.63 23.23
CA LYS A 394 -7.52 29.80 22.21
C LYS A 394 -6.91 30.65 21.08
N TYR A 395 -7.05 31.97 21.07
CA TYR A 395 -6.53 32.82 20.00
C TYR A 395 -5.03 32.57 19.73
N GLY A 396 -4.67 32.40 18.46
CA GLY A 396 -3.27 32.14 18.05
C GLY A 396 -2.78 30.70 18.26
N THR A 397 -3.54 29.84 18.95
CA THR A 397 -3.23 28.40 19.07
C THR A 397 -3.69 27.62 17.83
N LEU A 398 -3.16 26.41 17.60
CA LEU A 398 -3.61 25.54 16.51
C LEU A 398 -5.08 25.14 16.69
N SER A 399 -5.86 25.20 15.61
CA SER A 399 -7.31 24.93 15.62
C SER A 399 -7.69 23.49 15.28
N GLY A 400 -6.75 22.72 14.72
CA GLY A 400 -6.98 21.35 14.27
C GLY A 400 -6.61 20.30 15.31
N ASN A 401 -7.22 19.11 15.21
CA ASN A 401 -6.76 17.94 15.97
C ASN A 401 -5.40 17.46 15.40
N PRO A 402 -4.39 17.17 16.25
CA PRO A 402 -3.04 16.82 15.81
C PRO A 402 -2.96 15.51 15.01
N LEU A 403 -3.92 14.60 15.18
CA LEU A 403 -3.98 13.32 14.47
C LEU A 403 -4.66 13.43 13.10
N GLY A 404 -5.20 14.60 12.74
CA GLY A 404 -5.88 14.82 11.47
C GLY A 404 -7.35 15.22 11.60
N LYS A 405 -8.03 15.39 10.45
CA LYS A 405 -9.48 15.66 10.38
C LYS A 405 -10.28 14.35 10.29
N ASN A 406 -11.57 14.45 10.57
CA ASN A 406 -12.52 13.40 10.24
C ASN A 406 -12.46 13.12 8.72
N PRO A 407 -12.49 11.83 8.28
CA PRO A 407 -12.41 11.47 6.86
C PRO A 407 -13.61 11.91 6.03
N SER A 408 -14.63 12.53 6.62
CA SER A 408 -15.95 12.79 6.03
C SER A 408 -16.68 11.49 5.68
N ASP A 409 -17.84 11.60 5.03
CA ASP A 409 -18.64 10.49 4.52
C ASP A 409 -18.54 10.35 2.99
N ILE A 410 -17.57 11.01 2.34
CA ILE A 410 -17.21 10.78 0.94
C ILE A 410 -15.79 10.25 0.88
N TRP A 411 -15.63 9.00 0.44
CA TRP A 411 -14.36 8.29 0.44
C TRP A 411 -13.94 7.96 -0.98
N GLU A 412 -12.82 8.56 -1.40
CA GLU A 412 -12.19 8.29 -2.68
C GLU A 412 -11.22 7.11 -2.52
N ILE A 413 -11.65 5.92 -2.93
CA ILE A 413 -10.85 4.69 -2.84
C ILE A 413 -11.01 3.96 -4.18
N PRO A 414 -9.92 3.56 -4.87
CA PRO A 414 -10.01 2.83 -6.13
C PRO A 414 -10.75 1.50 -5.98
N ASN A 415 -11.43 1.07 -7.03
CA ASN A 415 -11.97 -0.29 -7.11
C ASN A 415 -10.88 -1.32 -7.41
N VAL A 416 -11.10 -2.57 -6.99
CA VAL A 416 -10.16 -3.67 -7.28
C VAL A 416 -10.35 -4.11 -8.74
N LYS A 417 -9.44 -3.65 -9.61
CA LYS A 417 -9.37 -3.96 -11.05
C LYS A 417 -8.07 -4.67 -11.39
N ASN A 418 -7.83 -5.02 -12.66
CA ASN A 418 -6.75 -5.91 -13.10
C ASN A 418 -5.36 -5.55 -12.54
N ASN A 419 -5.03 -4.26 -12.42
CA ASN A 419 -3.73 -3.79 -11.92
C ASN A 419 -3.74 -3.46 -10.42
N HIS A 420 -4.83 -3.74 -9.71
CA HIS A 420 -4.91 -3.47 -8.26
C HIS A 420 -4.16 -4.57 -7.49
N PRO A 421 -3.33 -4.24 -6.48
CA PRO A 421 -2.52 -5.23 -5.76
C PRO A 421 -3.33 -6.33 -5.06
N GLU A 422 -4.59 -6.04 -4.76
CA GLU A 422 -5.52 -6.97 -4.13
C GLU A 422 -6.36 -7.79 -5.12
N LYS A 423 -6.15 -7.65 -6.43
CA LYS A 423 -6.99 -8.32 -7.43
C LYS A 423 -6.84 -9.84 -7.33
N THR A 424 -7.98 -10.50 -7.25
CA THR A 424 -8.13 -11.96 -7.34
C THR A 424 -9.12 -12.31 -8.44
N ASP A 425 -9.38 -13.59 -8.65
CA ASP A 425 -10.37 -14.07 -9.62
C ASP A 425 -11.82 -13.70 -9.26
N HIS A 426 -12.05 -13.09 -8.08
CA HIS A 426 -13.36 -12.54 -7.75
C HIS A 426 -13.67 -11.30 -8.61
N PRO A 427 -14.83 -11.27 -9.29
CA PRO A 427 -15.14 -10.20 -10.24
C PRO A 427 -15.47 -8.87 -9.57
N CYS A 428 -15.97 -8.90 -8.33
CA CYS A 428 -16.55 -7.74 -7.65
C CYS A 428 -16.03 -7.58 -6.22
N GLN A 429 -14.71 -7.70 -6.05
CA GLN A 429 -14.07 -7.54 -4.76
C GLN A 429 -14.02 -6.06 -4.36
N PHE A 430 -14.47 -5.71 -3.14
CA PHE A 430 -14.16 -4.40 -2.56
C PHE A 430 -12.73 -4.36 -1.97
N PRO A 431 -12.06 -3.20 -1.98
CA PRO A 431 -10.71 -3.05 -1.45
C PRO A 431 -10.70 -3.15 0.08
N ILE A 432 -9.65 -3.73 0.65
CA ILE A 432 -9.47 -3.87 2.10
C ILE A 432 -9.45 -2.51 2.77
N GLU A 433 -8.84 -1.48 2.16
CA GLU A 433 -8.81 -0.11 2.69
C GLU A 433 -10.22 0.43 3.04
N LEU A 434 -11.23 0.10 2.22
CA LEU A 434 -12.61 0.52 2.46
C LEU A 434 -13.15 -0.07 3.76
N ILE A 435 -12.90 -1.36 3.99
CA ILE A 435 -13.41 -2.09 5.16
C ILE A 435 -12.56 -1.85 6.39
N GLU A 436 -11.25 -1.69 6.23
CA GLU A 436 -10.31 -1.37 7.30
C GLU A 436 -10.74 -0.13 8.07
N ARG A 437 -11.22 0.90 7.37
CA ARG A 437 -11.78 2.12 7.98
C ARG A 437 -13.02 1.83 8.83
N LEU A 438 -13.91 0.93 8.38
CA LEU A 438 -15.10 0.52 9.13
C LEU A 438 -14.74 -0.33 10.35
N VAL A 439 -13.84 -1.30 10.19
CA VAL A 439 -13.36 -2.16 11.28
C VAL A 439 -12.72 -1.31 12.38
N LEU A 440 -11.82 -0.41 12.02
CA LEU A 440 -11.13 0.44 12.99
C LEU A 440 -12.09 1.40 13.71
N SER A 441 -13.07 1.96 13.00
CA SER A 441 -14.03 2.90 13.59
C SER A 441 -15.10 2.21 14.43
N MET A 442 -15.57 1.02 14.09
CA MET A 442 -16.78 0.45 14.69
C MET A 442 -16.51 -0.74 15.62
N THR A 443 -15.24 -1.11 15.81
CA THR A 443 -14.83 -2.24 16.65
C THR A 443 -13.57 -1.93 17.46
N ASN A 444 -13.36 -2.70 18.52
CA ASN A 444 -12.13 -2.75 19.32
C ASN A 444 -11.38 -4.07 19.08
N PRO A 445 -10.08 -4.15 19.40
CA PRO A 445 -9.34 -5.41 19.33
C PRO A 445 -10.07 -6.53 20.09
N GLY A 446 -10.16 -7.72 19.49
CA GLY A 446 -10.87 -8.88 20.03
C GLY A 446 -12.35 -8.98 19.69
N ASP A 447 -12.98 -7.89 19.21
CA ASP A 447 -14.36 -7.92 18.73
C ASP A 447 -14.51 -8.79 17.48
N THR A 448 -15.74 -9.22 17.19
CA THR A 448 -16.04 -10.07 16.03
C THR A 448 -16.69 -9.27 14.90
N VAL A 449 -16.09 -9.34 13.72
CA VAL A 449 -16.60 -8.81 12.45
C VAL A 449 -17.24 -9.96 11.66
N LEU A 450 -18.43 -9.74 11.11
CA LEU A 450 -19.13 -10.69 10.26
C LEU A 450 -19.30 -10.13 8.84
N ASP A 451 -18.98 -10.96 7.84
CA ASP A 451 -19.37 -10.75 6.46
C ASP A 451 -20.23 -11.94 5.96
N PRO A 452 -21.57 -11.80 5.90
CA PRO A 452 -22.46 -12.87 5.45
C PRO A 452 -22.34 -13.20 3.95
N TYR A 453 -21.70 -12.34 3.15
CA TYR A 453 -21.45 -12.56 1.72
C TYR A 453 -19.95 -12.41 1.44
N LEU A 454 -19.18 -13.31 2.06
CA LEU A 454 -17.75 -13.20 2.28
C LEU A 454 -16.93 -12.99 1.00
N GLY A 455 -17.32 -13.65 -0.10
CA GLY A 455 -16.51 -13.75 -1.31
C GLY A 455 -15.10 -14.22 -0.96
N VAL A 456 -14.12 -13.41 -1.38
CA VAL A 456 -12.69 -13.67 -1.18
C VAL A 456 -12.11 -13.08 0.11
N GLY A 457 -12.96 -12.70 1.07
CA GLY A 457 -12.53 -12.45 2.45
C GLY A 457 -11.93 -11.09 2.77
N SER A 458 -12.14 -10.06 1.93
CA SER A 458 -11.60 -8.70 2.17
C SER A 458 -11.97 -8.15 3.56
N ALA A 459 -13.20 -8.37 4.04
CA ALA A 459 -13.63 -7.92 5.37
C ALA A 459 -12.91 -8.66 6.51
N ILE A 460 -12.64 -9.95 6.33
CA ILE A 460 -11.99 -10.80 7.32
C ILE A 460 -10.50 -10.50 7.36
N CYS A 461 -9.86 -10.26 6.22
CA CYS A 461 -8.50 -9.73 6.16
C CYS A 461 -8.39 -8.43 6.97
N ALA A 462 -9.31 -7.47 6.76
CA ALA A 462 -9.33 -6.21 7.52
C ALA A 462 -9.48 -6.43 9.03
N ALA A 463 -10.34 -7.37 9.45
CA ALA A 463 -10.49 -7.73 10.87
C ALA A 463 -9.18 -8.30 11.45
N VAL A 464 -8.58 -9.27 10.75
CA VAL A 464 -7.38 -9.98 11.21
C VAL A 464 -6.16 -9.08 11.30
N ILE A 465 -5.93 -8.20 10.31
CA ILE A 465 -4.85 -7.20 10.32
C ILE A 465 -4.88 -6.37 11.61
N HIS A 466 -6.09 -6.11 12.13
CA HIS A 466 -6.31 -5.29 13.31
C HIS A 466 -6.62 -6.09 14.58
N ASN A 467 -6.28 -7.37 14.65
CA ASN A 467 -6.51 -8.21 15.84
C ASN A 467 -7.99 -8.31 16.25
N ARG A 468 -8.90 -8.33 15.29
CA ARG A 468 -10.32 -8.69 15.48
C ARG A 468 -10.54 -10.14 15.03
N LYS A 469 -11.61 -10.76 15.52
CA LYS A 469 -12.11 -12.02 14.96
C LYS A 469 -12.89 -11.72 13.69
N GLY A 470 -12.87 -12.63 12.72
CA GLY A 470 -13.56 -12.43 11.45
C GLY A 470 -14.30 -13.68 11.00
N TYR A 471 -15.63 -13.60 10.91
CA TYR A 471 -16.50 -14.71 10.50
C TYR A 471 -17.17 -14.37 9.16
N GLY A 472 -17.34 -15.35 8.29
CA GLY A 472 -18.12 -15.14 7.09
C GLY A 472 -18.48 -16.43 6.38
N SER A 473 -19.37 -16.30 5.42
CA SER A 473 -19.90 -17.41 4.63
C SER A 473 -19.89 -17.09 3.15
N ASP A 474 -19.58 -18.10 2.35
CA ASP A 474 -19.81 -18.07 0.91
C ASP A 474 -20.29 -19.45 0.45
N ILE A 475 -21.08 -19.48 -0.62
CA ILE A 475 -21.56 -20.72 -1.23
C ILE A 475 -20.50 -21.33 -2.15
N MET A 476 -19.61 -20.50 -2.71
CA MET A 476 -18.58 -20.91 -3.65
C MET A 476 -17.31 -21.33 -2.90
N LYS A 477 -16.91 -22.59 -3.07
CA LYS A 477 -15.71 -23.12 -2.40
C LYS A 477 -14.45 -22.41 -2.88
N GLU A 478 -14.39 -22.07 -4.16
CA GLU A 478 -13.26 -21.41 -4.80
C GLU A 478 -12.97 -20.05 -4.16
N TYR A 479 -14.02 -19.31 -3.79
CA TYR A 479 -13.87 -18.03 -3.09
C TYR A 479 -13.36 -18.22 -1.66
N LEU A 480 -13.80 -19.27 -0.97
CA LEU A 480 -13.30 -19.60 0.36
C LEU A 480 -11.83 -20.05 0.34
N ASP A 481 -11.42 -20.81 -0.67
CA ASP A 481 -10.02 -21.25 -0.84
C ASP A 481 -9.09 -20.02 -1.04
N ILE A 482 -9.55 -19.01 -1.78
CA ILE A 482 -8.84 -17.73 -1.93
C ILE A 482 -8.86 -16.94 -0.61
N ALA A 483 -10.02 -16.86 0.06
CA ALA A 483 -10.18 -16.16 1.32
C ALA A 483 -9.25 -16.71 2.40
N GLU A 484 -9.12 -18.04 2.51
CA GLU A 484 -8.23 -18.70 3.47
C GLU A 484 -6.78 -18.26 3.29
N LYS A 485 -6.24 -18.37 2.06
CA LYS A 485 -4.87 -17.93 1.74
C LYS A 485 -4.64 -16.45 2.06
N ARG A 486 -5.63 -15.60 1.74
CA ARG A 486 -5.55 -14.16 2.02
C ARG A 486 -5.59 -13.85 3.51
N VAL A 487 -6.40 -14.57 4.28
CA VAL A 487 -6.49 -14.42 5.73
C VAL A 487 -5.21 -14.88 6.41
N GLU A 488 -4.61 -15.98 5.96
CA GLU A 488 -3.29 -16.42 6.43
C GLU A 488 -2.21 -15.38 6.13
N ALA A 489 -2.17 -14.87 4.89
CA ALA A 489 -1.25 -13.80 4.52
C ALA A 489 -1.47 -12.52 5.35
N ALA A 490 -2.73 -12.18 5.64
CA ALA A 490 -3.08 -11.05 6.50
C ALA A 490 -2.56 -11.25 7.94
N ALA A 491 -2.76 -12.44 8.51
CA ALA A 491 -2.29 -12.79 9.85
C ALA A 491 -0.75 -12.78 9.95
N ASN A 492 -0.07 -13.15 8.86
CA ASN A 492 1.38 -13.16 8.77
C ASN A 492 1.98 -11.81 8.38
N GLY A 493 1.16 -10.80 8.08
CA GLY A 493 1.61 -9.49 7.63
C GLY A 493 2.23 -9.48 6.22
N THR A 494 1.96 -10.50 5.41
CA THR A 494 2.50 -10.67 4.04
C THR A 494 1.48 -10.41 2.93
N LEU A 495 0.23 -10.08 3.28
CA LEU A 495 -0.81 -9.82 2.29
C LEU A 495 -0.48 -8.58 1.46
N ASN A 496 -0.31 -8.76 0.15
CA ASN A 496 -0.21 -7.66 -0.79
C ASN A 496 -1.53 -6.89 -0.83
N ARG A 497 -1.50 -5.60 -0.46
CA ARG A 497 -2.70 -4.77 -0.38
C ARG A 497 -2.39 -3.30 -0.55
N ARG A 498 -3.44 -2.53 -0.87
CA ARG A 498 -3.36 -1.08 -0.82
C ARG A 498 -3.45 -0.62 0.64
N MET A 499 -2.48 0.18 1.08
CA MET A 499 -2.46 0.70 2.45
C MET A 499 -3.41 1.89 2.61
N MET A 500 -4.09 1.96 3.75
CA MET A 500 -5.02 3.06 4.06
C MET A 500 -4.33 4.42 3.98
N GLY A 501 -4.95 5.36 3.26
CA GLY A 501 -4.42 6.71 3.07
C GLY A 501 -3.45 6.84 1.91
N THR A 502 -3.20 5.77 1.15
CA THR A 502 -2.45 5.86 -0.11
C THR A 502 -3.23 6.80 -1.06
N PRO A 503 -2.61 7.84 -1.65
CA PRO A 503 -3.27 8.71 -2.62
C PRO A 503 -3.65 7.95 -3.90
N VAL A 504 -4.78 8.31 -4.51
CA VAL A 504 -5.13 7.81 -5.85
C VAL A 504 -4.11 8.38 -6.84
N TYR A 505 -3.58 7.54 -7.72
CA TYR A 505 -2.64 7.97 -8.74
C TYR A 505 -3.31 9.02 -9.64
N GLN A 506 -2.63 10.15 -9.84
CA GLN A 506 -3.00 11.17 -10.81
C GLN A 506 -1.89 11.22 -11.85
N PRO A 507 -2.19 10.98 -13.15
CA PRO A 507 -1.22 11.16 -14.22
C PRO A 507 -0.66 12.58 -14.19
N THR A 508 0.66 12.71 -14.31
CA THR A 508 1.31 14.00 -14.47
C THR A 508 1.30 14.42 -15.94
N GLU A 509 1.43 15.71 -16.21
CA GLU A 509 1.52 16.25 -17.59
C GLU A 509 2.71 15.68 -18.39
N SER A 510 3.68 15.05 -17.72
CA SER A 510 4.80 14.34 -18.35
C SER A 510 4.43 12.98 -18.96
N VAL A 511 3.21 12.48 -18.73
CA VAL A 511 2.74 11.21 -19.28
C VAL A 511 2.04 11.49 -20.61
N LYS A 512 2.60 11.02 -21.73
CA LYS A 512 2.04 11.24 -23.07
C LYS A 512 0.57 10.79 -23.20
N LEU A 513 0.16 9.73 -22.49
CA LEU A 513 -1.25 9.29 -22.45
C LEU A 513 -2.20 10.30 -21.76
N ALA A 514 -1.67 11.20 -20.93
CA ALA A 514 -2.45 12.26 -20.27
C ALA A 514 -2.61 13.51 -21.16
N GLU A 515 -1.89 13.61 -22.29
CA GLU A 515 -2.05 14.70 -23.24
C GLU A 515 -3.36 14.55 -24.03
N LEU A 516 -4.09 15.65 -24.19
CA LEU A 516 -5.32 15.66 -24.99
C LEU A 516 -4.97 15.53 -26.49
N PRO A 517 -5.46 14.49 -27.20
CA PRO A 517 -5.19 14.34 -28.62
C PRO A 517 -5.69 15.53 -29.46
N GLU A 518 -4.98 15.89 -30.53
CA GLU A 518 -5.34 17.01 -31.40
C GLU A 518 -6.75 16.89 -32.00
N GLU A 519 -7.14 15.68 -32.38
CA GLU A 519 -8.51 15.39 -32.83
C GLU A 519 -9.56 15.74 -31.75
N PHE A 520 -9.26 15.51 -30.48
CA PHE A 520 -10.17 15.80 -29.37
C PHE A 520 -10.16 17.30 -29.04
N LYS A 521 -9.01 17.98 -29.15
CA LYS A 521 -8.93 19.45 -29.04
C LYS A 521 -9.85 20.11 -30.06
N LYS A 522 -9.75 19.72 -31.34
CA LYS A 522 -10.61 20.24 -32.42
C LYS A 522 -12.09 19.94 -32.17
N ALA A 523 -12.42 18.73 -31.75
CA ALA A 523 -13.81 18.38 -31.44
C ALA A 523 -14.39 19.22 -30.29
N ARG A 524 -13.59 19.46 -29.23
CA ARG A 524 -13.99 20.30 -28.10
C ARG A 524 -14.09 21.77 -28.48
N GLU A 525 -13.14 22.29 -29.26
CA GLU A 525 -13.18 23.66 -29.78
C GLU A 525 -14.41 23.89 -30.66
N ASN A 526 -14.74 22.94 -31.55
CA ASN A 526 -15.94 23.03 -32.39
C ASN A 526 -17.24 23.07 -31.57
N LEU A 527 -17.29 22.37 -30.44
CA LEU A 527 -18.50 22.26 -29.62
C LEU A 527 -18.61 23.35 -28.55
N PHE A 528 -17.49 23.73 -27.93
CA PHE A 528 -17.44 24.61 -26.76
C PHE A 528 -16.71 25.95 -27.02
N GLY A 529 -16.12 26.13 -28.19
CA GLY A 529 -15.32 27.30 -28.58
C GLY A 529 -13.85 27.22 -28.14
N SER A 530 -13.03 28.17 -28.61
CA SER A 530 -11.57 28.22 -28.43
C SER A 530 -11.07 28.46 -26.99
N ARG A 531 -11.97 28.54 -26.01
CA ARG A 531 -11.65 28.70 -24.59
C ARG A 531 -11.53 27.38 -23.83
N PHE A 532 -11.71 26.24 -24.49
CA PHE A 532 -11.82 24.90 -23.88
C PHE A 532 -10.77 23.89 -24.34
#